data_AF-A0A9X7JVV3-F1
#
_entry.id   AF-A0A9X7JVV3-F1
#
_cell.length_a   1.000
_cell.length_b   1.000
_cell.length_c   1.000
_cell.angle_alpha   90.00
_cell.angle_beta   90.00
_cell.angle_gamma   90.00
#
_symmetry.space_group_name_H-M   'P 1'
#
loop_
_entity.id
_entity.type
_entity.pdbx_description
1 polymer ?
#
loop_
_entity_poly.entity_id
_entity_poly.type
_entity_poly.pdbx_seq_one_letter_code
_entity_poly.pdbx_strand_id
1 'polypeptide(L)'
;MLSIPLGLPEFKVIKQELLSYGYAIHVEKTETQERCPHCGFATSSVHDRRTRKVRDLAIFHQPVYLFVKVKRYRCWNCSQVFSASLESIPPNQHYTNRFCEYLYELCEGSTIQEVSRKHRIPYTTLERIYYSIASKKAKERQTAIEASSQEGMVLSLDEIAVKKGHQYETVLMDARAGSVMGMHADRQCDSAINLLSQNILSKEMVQTVILDMWEPYHKAVRALFPSASIVIDKYHVVQKVTQALDQARKEFSPLKKARYLLLKGCEKLRKDQRLRLDDILEEYPALSI
;
A
#
# COMPACT_ATOMS: atom_id res chain seq x y z
N MET A 1 -16.25 23.01 -31.10
CA MET A 1 -17.01 22.13 -30.21
C MET A 1 -16.03 21.08 -29.67
N LEU A 2 -15.70 21.10 -28.38
CA LEU A 2 -14.82 20.10 -27.78
C LEU A 2 -15.67 18.86 -27.45
N SER A 3 -15.36 17.72 -28.08
CA SER A 3 -16.01 16.44 -27.79
C SER A 3 -14.96 15.48 -27.25
N ILE A 4 -15.17 14.99 -26.03
CA ILE A 4 -14.29 14.03 -25.37
C ILE A 4 -15.10 12.74 -25.18
N PRO A 5 -14.57 11.57 -25.58
CA PRO A 5 -15.25 10.31 -25.35
C PRO A 5 -15.42 10.05 -23.84
N LEU A 6 -16.52 9.43 -23.44
CA LEU A 6 -16.80 9.11 -22.03
C LEU A 6 -15.73 8.20 -21.40
N GLY A 7 -15.02 7.43 -22.23
CA GLY A 7 -14.00 6.48 -21.77
C GLY A 7 -14.59 5.26 -21.05
N LEU A 8 -15.86 4.94 -21.30
CA LEU A 8 -16.55 3.74 -20.83
C LEU A 8 -17.19 3.05 -22.05
N PRO A 9 -16.47 2.13 -22.73
CA PRO A 9 -16.88 1.59 -24.05
C PRO A 9 -18.15 0.73 -23.99
N GLU A 10 -18.48 0.17 -22.83
CA GLU A 10 -19.72 -0.59 -22.60
C GLU A 10 -20.99 0.26 -22.77
N PHE A 11 -20.87 1.59 -22.78
CA PHE A 11 -21.98 2.53 -22.78
C PHE A 11 -22.06 3.37 -24.05
N LYS A 12 -23.29 3.52 -24.55
CA LYS A 12 -23.67 4.54 -25.52
C LYS A 12 -24.26 5.75 -24.80
N VAL A 13 -23.75 6.95 -25.10
CA VAL A 13 -24.33 8.20 -24.61
C VAL A 13 -25.60 8.53 -25.39
N ILE A 14 -26.70 8.73 -24.67
CA ILE A 14 -28.02 9.05 -25.23
C ILE A 14 -28.28 10.55 -25.17
N LYS A 15 -27.96 11.17 -24.03
CA LYS A 15 -28.27 12.58 -23.75
C LYS A 15 -27.23 13.13 -22.77
N GLN A 16 -26.88 14.40 -22.95
CA GLN A 16 -26.03 15.15 -22.02
C GLN A 16 -26.77 16.42 -21.63
N GLU A 17 -26.74 16.78 -20.35
CA GLU A 17 -27.31 18.01 -19.84
C GLU A 17 -26.49 18.54 -18.66
N LEU A 18 -26.49 19.85 -18.47
CA LEU A 18 -25.89 20.50 -17.31
C LEU A 18 -26.98 20.76 -16.27
N LEU A 19 -26.81 20.20 -15.08
CA LEU A 19 -27.71 20.43 -13.94
C LEU A 19 -27.03 21.35 -12.92
N SER A 20 -27.82 21.91 -12.00
CA SER A 20 -27.33 22.80 -10.93
C SER A 20 -26.24 22.17 -10.05
N TYR A 21 -26.18 20.85 -10.00
CA TYR A 21 -25.23 20.09 -9.18
C TYR A 21 -24.13 19.37 -10.00
N GLY A 22 -24.07 19.57 -11.32
CA GLY A 22 -23.02 19.02 -12.18
C GLY A 22 -23.54 18.50 -13.53
N TYR A 23 -22.66 17.85 -14.29
CA TYR A 23 -22.98 17.25 -15.57
C TYR A 23 -23.79 15.96 -15.40
N ALA A 24 -24.87 15.83 -16.15
CA ALA A 24 -25.70 14.63 -16.22
C ALA A 24 -25.58 14.00 -17.60
N ILE A 25 -25.11 12.76 -17.64
CA ILE A 25 -24.90 12.01 -18.87
C ILE A 25 -25.77 10.75 -18.81
N HIS A 26 -26.76 10.68 -19.70
CA HIS A 26 -27.64 9.52 -19.80
C HIS A 26 -27.00 8.48 -20.71
N VAL A 27 -26.86 7.26 -20.20
CA VAL A 27 -26.18 6.18 -20.91
C VAL A 27 -26.99 4.89 -20.88
N GLU A 28 -26.80 4.07 -21.90
CA GLU A 28 -27.36 2.71 -21.98
C GLU A 28 -26.27 1.74 -22.43
N LYS A 29 -26.33 0.51 -21.92
CA LYS A 29 -25.41 -0.56 -22.32
C LYS A 29 -25.58 -0.84 -23.82
N THR A 30 -24.47 -0.89 -24.54
CA THR A 30 -24.45 -1.11 -26.00
C THR A 30 -24.95 -2.52 -26.36
N GLU A 31 -24.63 -3.51 -25.52
CA GLU A 31 -25.09 -4.88 -25.69
C GLU A 31 -26.61 -5.00 -25.47
N THR A 32 -27.23 -5.85 -26.30
CA THR A 32 -28.67 -6.11 -26.29
C THR A 32 -29.05 -7.45 -25.65
N GLN A 33 -28.07 -8.33 -25.43
CA GLN A 33 -28.22 -9.65 -24.83
C GLN A 33 -27.38 -9.78 -23.56
N GLU A 34 -27.80 -10.62 -22.63
CA GLU A 34 -27.07 -10.90 -21.39
C GLU A 34 -27.16 -12.39 -21.03
N ARG A 35 -26.11 -12.94 -20.40
CA ARG A 35 -26.13 -14.31 -19.89
C ARG A 35 -26.77 -14.37 -18.51
N CYS A 36 -27.68 -15.32 -18.32
CA CYS A 36 -28.31 -15.54 -17.03
C CYS A 36 -27.28 -15.98 -15.98
N PRO A 37 -27.14 -15.29 -14.84
CA PRO A 37 -26.20 -15.67 -13.79
C PRO A 37 -26.57 -16.99 -13.09
N HIS A 38 -27.81 -17.47 -13.26
CA HIS A 38 -28.28 -18.71 -12.62
C HIS A 38 -28.03 -19.97 -13.46
N CYS A 39 -28.13 -19.88 -14.80
CA CYS A 39 -28.03 -21.05 -15.68
C CYS A 39 -27.17 -20.83 -16.93
N GLY A 40 -26.51 -19.67 -17.07
CA GLY A 40 -25.59 -19.34 -18.18
C GLY A 40 -26.24 -19.05 -19.54
N PHE A 41 -27.55 -19.29 -19.69
CA PHE A 41 -28.28 -19.14 -20.95
C PHE A 41 -28.40 -17.65 -21.36
N ALA A 42 -28.17 -17.35 -22.64
CA ALA A 42 -28.27 -15.99 -23.16
C ALA A 42 -29.73 -15.59 -23.40
N THR A 43 -30.11 -14.38 -23.02
CA THR A 43 -31.46 -13.85 -23.25
C THR A 43 -31.40 -12.39 -23.69
N SER A 44 -32.30 -12.03 -24.61
CA SER A 44 -32.61 -10.65 -25.01
C SER A 44 -33.94 -10.15 -24.43
N SER A 45 -34.66 -11.01 -23.69
CA SER A 45 -36.00 -10.73 -23.19
C SER A 45 -35.96 -9.74 -22.03
N VAL A 46 -36.29 -8.48 -22.32
CA VAL A 46 -36.32 -7.41 -21.33
C VAL A 46 -37.62 -7.49 -20.52
N HIS A 47 -37.47 -7.66 -19.22
CA HIS A 47 -38.57 -7.66 -18.26
C HIS A 47 -38.92 -6.25 -17.78
N ASP A 48 -37.91 -5.43 -17.48
CA ASP A 48 -38.06 -4.08 -16.91
C ASP A 48 -36.81 -3.23 -17.21
N ARG A 49 -36.93 -1.90 -17.10
CA ARG A 49 -35.81 -0.95 -17.21
C ARG A 49 -35.79 -0.04 -16.00
N ARG A 50 -34.63 0.12 -15.38
CA ARG A 50 -34.42 1.02 -14.24
C ARG A 50 -33.29 1.98 -14.50
N THR A 51 -33.46 3.23 -14.10
CA THR A 51 -32.39 4.24 -14.17
C THR A 51 -31.64 4.26 -12.85
N ARG A 52 -30.32 4.09 -12.91
CA ARG A 52 -29.43 4.20 -11.75
C ARG A 52 -28.56 5.45 -11.90
N LYS A 53 -28.60 6.32 -10.88
CA LYS A 53 -27.68 7.46 -10.76
C LYS A 53 -26.35 6.96 -10.20
N VAL A 54 -25.28 7.16 -10.95
CA VAL A 54 -23.91 6.73 -10.64
C VAL A 54 -22.98 7.92 -10.77
N ARG A 55 -22.14 8.18 -9.76
CA ARG A 55 -21.17 9.27 -9.79
C ARG A 55 -19.87 8.81 -10.44
N ASP A 56 -19.26 9.71 -11.19
CA ASP A 56 -18.05 9.47 -11.98
C ASP A 56 -17.03 10.62 -11.83
N LEU A 57 -15.88 10.49 -12.48
CA LEU A 57 -14.80 11.49 -12.48
C LEU A 57 -15.32 12.88 -12.87
N ALA A 58 -14.88 13.90 -12.12
CA ALA A 58 -15.28 15.27 -12.36
C ALA A 58 -14.68 15.83 -13.66
N ILE A 59 -15.44 16.64 -14.38
CA ILE A 59 -14.99 17.37 -15.57
C ILE A 59 -14.95 18.86 -15.20
N PHE A 60 -13.80 19.51 -15.40
CA PHE A 60 -13.60 20.92 -15.03
C PHE A 60 -14.03 21.23 -13.57
N HIS A 61 -13.66 20.35 -12.63
CA HIS A 61 -14.06 20.44 -11.22
C HIS A 61 -15.56 20.33 -10.93
N GLN A 62 -16.40 20.08 -11.93
CA GLN A 62 -17.82 19.83 -11.74
C GLN A 62 -18.10 18.33 -11.63
N PRO A 63 -18.92 17.89 -10.67
CA PRO A 63 -19.31 16.49 -10.55
C PRO A 63 -19.97 15.97 -11.83
N VAL A 64 -19.69 14.72 -12.19
CA VAL A 64 -20.36 14.02 -13.29
C VAL A 64 -21.24 12.91 -12.71
N TYR A 65 -22.47 12.84 -13.19
CA TYR A 65 -23.44 11.80 -12.85
C TYR A 65 -23.89 11.07 -14.12
N LEU A 66 -23.65 9.77 -14.15
CA LEU A 66 -24.16 8.86 -15.16
C LEU A 66 -25.56 8.41 -14.74
N PHE A 67 -26.56 8.68 -15.59
CA PHE A 67 -27.89 8.12 -15.49
C PHE A 67 -27.96 6.88 -16.36
N VAL A 68 -27.60 5.74 -15.76
CA VAL A 68 -27.46 4.46 -16.46
C VAL A 68 -28.82 3.78 -16.55
N LYS A 69 -29.31 3.56 -17.77
CA LYS A 69 -30.51 2.76 -18.04
C LYS A 69 -30.15 1.28 -17.98
N VAL A 70 -30.38 0.65 -16.83
CA VAL A 70 -30.12 -0.76 -16.58
C VAL A 70 -31.34 -1.58 -17.00
N LYS A 71 -31.15 -2.50 -17.95
CA LYS A 71 -32.15 -3.50 -18.33
C LYS A 71 -32.17 -4.63 -17.32
N ARG A 72 -33.36 -5.11 -16.97
CA ARG A 72 -33.57 -6.38 -16.27
C ARG A 72 -34.10 -7.37 -17.26
N TYR A 73 -33.49 -8.55 -17.33
CA TYR A 73 -33.83 -9.61 -18.25
C TYR A 73 -34.63 -10.69 -17.53
N ARG A 74 -35.52 -11.37 -18.27
CA ARG A 74 -36.12 -12.64 -17.86
C ARG A 74 -35.47 -13.77 -18.66
N CYS A 75 -34.88 -14.73 -17.97
CA CYS A 75 -34.28 -15.89 -18.62
C CYS A 75 -35.36 -16.77 -19.27
N TRP A 76 -35.22 -17.15 -20.53
CA TRP A 76 -36.16 -18.07 -21.18
C TRP A 76 -36.03 -19.51 -20.69
N ASN A 77 -34.83 -19.91 -20.23
CA ASN A 77 -34.59 -21.27 -19.76
C ASN A 77 -35.10 -21.48 -18.33
N CYS A 78 -34.67 -20.64 -17.37
CA CYS A 78 -35.01 -20.83 -15.95
C CYS A 78 -36.04 -19.83 -15.40
N SER A 79 -36.60 -18.94 -16.24
CA SER A 79 -37.58 -17.91 -15.86
C SER A 79 -37.14 -16.88 -14.80
N GLN A 80 -35.92 -16.98 -14.27
CA GLN A 80 -35.37 -16.03 -13.29
C GLN A 80 -35.15 -14.65 -13.89
N VAL A 81 -35.36 -13.62 -13.07
CA VAL A 81 -35.17 -12.22 -13.45
C VAL A 81 -33.87 -11.69 -12.87
N PHE A 82 -33.03 -11.07 -13.69
CA PHE A 82 -31.73 -10.55 -13.29
C PHE A 82 -31.42 -9.22 -14.00
N SER A 83 -30.53 -8.41 -13.41
CA SER A 83 -30.10 -7.15 -14.00
C SER A 83 -28.93 -7.37 -14.96
N ALA A 84 -28.82 -6.54 -16.00
CA ALA A 84 -27.64 -6.50 -16.86
C ALA A 84 -26.36 -6.31 -16.04
N SER A 85 -25.31 -7.05 -16.39
CA SER A 85 -23.99 -6.88 -15.79
C SER A 85 -23.30 -5.67 -16.41
N LEU A 86 -22.52 -4.95 -15.62
CA LEU A 86 -21.79 -3.75 -16.04
C LEU A 86 -20.34 -3.88 -15.58
N GLU A 87 -19.39 -3.71 -16.50
CA GLU A 87 -17.96 -3.90 -16.21
C GLU A 87 -17.43 -2.71 -15.40
N SER A 88 -17.90 -1.50 -15.72
CA SER A 88 -17.44 -0.26 -15.10
C SER A 88 -18.14 0.06 -13.78
N ILE A 89 -19.25 -0.62 -13.44
CA ILE A 89 -20.09 -0.27 -12.28
C ILE A 89 -20.62 -1.53 -11.59
N PRO A 90 -20.11 -1.88 -10.39
CA PRO A 90 -20.52 -3.11 -9.72
C PRO A 90 -22.01 -3.12 -9.35
N PRO A 91 -22.57 -4.32 -9.05
CA PRO A 91 -23.93 -4.46 -8.55
C PRO A 91 -24.17 -3.60 -7.31
N ASN A 92 -25.32 -2.94 -7.22
CA ASN A 92 -25.75 -2.13 -6.08
C ASN A 92 -24.82 -0.95 -5.70
N GLN A 93 -23.83 -0.63 -6.53
CA GLN A 93 -22.96 0.54 -6.33
C GLN A 93 -23.50 1.77 -7.06
N HIS A 94 -23.13 2.93 -6.51
CA HIS A 94 -23.49 4.27 -7.02
C HIS A 94 -22.27 5.05 -7.52
N TYR A 95 -21.15 4.38 -7.73
CA TYR A 95 -19.88 4.96 -8.17
C TYR A 95 -19.28 4.07 -9.27
N THR A 96 -18.63 4.68 -10.26
CA THR A 96 -17.84 3.93 -11.26
C THR A 96 -16.58 3.37 -10.61
N ASN A 97 -16.07 2.24 -11.12
CA ASN A 97 -14.81 1.64 -10.65
C ASN A 97 -13.66 2.65 -10.73
N ARG A 98 -13.54 3.37 -11.85
CA ARG A 98 -12.52 4.41 -12.03
C ARG A 98 -12.62 5.56 -11.03
N PHE A 99 -13.84 5.94 -10.61
CA PHE A 99 -14.00 6.97 -9.58
C PHE A 99 -13.61 6.46 -8.21
N CYS A 100 -13.92 5.20 -7.89
CA CYS A 100 -13.47 4.55 -6.65
C CYS A 100 -11.93 4.44 -6.59
N GLU A 101 -11.27 4.00 -7.67
CA GLU A 101 -9.81 3.95 -7.76
C GLU A 101 -9.17 5.34 -7.59
N TYR A 102 -9.71 6.35 -8.26
CA TYR A 102 -9.25 7.73 -8.10
C TYR A 102 -9.35 8.22 -6.65
N LEU A 103 -10.44 7.90 -5.94
CA LEU A 103 -10.58 8.25 -4.53
C LEU A 103 -9.59 7.50 -3.63
N TYR A 104 -9.30 6.23 -3.96
CA TYR A 104 -8.29 5.44 -3.26
C TYR A 104 -6.90 6.07 -3.39
N GLU A 105 -6.47 6.42 -4.61
CA GLU A 105 -5.18 7.06 -4.88
C GLU A 105 -5.02 8.39 -4.14
N LEU A 106 -6.08 9.20 -4.06
CA LEU A 106 -6.06 10.43 -3.28
C LEU A 106 -5.83 10.20 -1.79
N CYS A 107 -6.33 9.10 -1.24
CA CYS A 107 -6.14 8.74 0.17
C CYS A 107 -4.72 8.23 0.47
N GLU A 108 -3.90 7.87 -0.53
CA GLU A 108 -2.50 7.49 -0.28
C GLU A 108 -1.64 8.70 0.11
N GLY A 109 -2.01 9.90 -0.34
CA GLY A 109 -1.31 11.15 -0.03
C GLY A 109 -2.04 12.09 0.93
N SER A 110 -3.20 11.69 1.45
CA SER A 110 -4.11 12.56 2.22
C SER A 110 -4.95 11.75 3.20
N THR A 111 -5.59 12.43 4.17
CA THR A 111 -6.55 11.74 5.06
C THR A 111 -7.88 11.48 4.34
N ILE A 112 -8.56 10.39 4.72
CA ILE A 112 -9.95 10.09 4.29
C ILE A 112 -10.87 11.28 4.58
N GLN A 113 -10.70 11.95 5.72
CA GLN A 113 -11.50 13.12 6.09
C GLN A 113 -11.34 14.29 5.12
N GLU A 114 -10.10 14.57 4.70
CA GLU A 114 -9.82 15.65 3.75
C GLU A 114 -10.37 15.34 2.35
N VAL A 115 -10.17 14.11 1.87
CA VAL A 115 -10.70 13.66 0.57
C VAL A 115 -12.23 13.66 0.59
N SER A 116 -12.85 13.19 1.68
CA SER A 116 -14.29 13.22 1.93
C SER A 116 -14.86 14.64 1.80
N ARG A 117 -14.22 15.62 2.46
CA ARG A 117 -14.60 17.04 2.41
C ARG A 117 -14.45 17.62 1.00
N LYS A 118 -13.31 17.40 0.35
CA LYS A 118 -12.98 17.95 -0.98
C LYS A 118 -13.92 17.42 -2.06
N HIS A 119 -14.26 16.14 -2.01
CA HIS A 119 -15.12 15.49 -3.00
C HIS A 119 -16.60 15.42 -2.60
N ARG A 120 -16.97 15.93 -1.42
CA ARG A 120 -18.36 15.90 -0.90
C ARG A 120 -18.92 14.48 -0.91
N ILE A 121 -18.20 13.56 -0.29
CA ILE A 121 -18.60 12.16 -0.12
C ILE A 121 -18.64 11.89 1.38
N PRO A 122 -19.69 11.23 1.92
CA PRO A 122 -19.73 10.88 3.33
C PRO A 122 -18.49 10.08 3.73
N TYR A 123 -17.89 10.42 4.86
CA TYR A 123 -16.66 9.78 5.37
C TYR A 123 -16.78 8.26 5.35
N THR A 124 -17.86 7.70 5.91
CA THR A 124 -18.11 6.25 5.99
C THR A 124 -18.20 5.57 4.62
N THR A 125 -18.68 6.30 3.60
CA THR A 125 -18.74 5.78 2.23
C THR A 125 -17.34 5.71 1.62
N LEU A 126 -16.55 6.77 1.80
CA LEU A 126 -15.18 6.82 1.30
C LEU A 126 -14.29 5.80 2.03
N GLU A 127 -14.45 5.66 3.33
CA GLU A 127 -13.75 4.65 4.14
C GLU A 127 -14.02 3.23 3.63
N ARG A 128 -15.29 2.89 3.36
CA ARG A 128 -15.65 1.59 2.77
C ARG A 128 -15.06 1.38 1.38
N ILE A 129 -15.04 2.42 0.53
CA ILE A 129 -14.40 2.37 -0.79
C ILE A 129 -12.91 2.09 -0.64
N TYR A 130 -12.23 2.85 0.24
CA TYR A 130 -10.81 2.74 0.49
C TYR A 130 -10.43 1.32 0.94
N TYR A 131 -11.06 0.81 2.01
CA TYR A 131 -10.75 -0.53 2.51
C TYR A 131 -11.11 -1.64 1.52
N SER A 132 -12.20 -1.50 0.76
CA SER A 132 -12.55 -2.47 -0.29
C SER A 132 -11.46 -2.60 -1.36
N ILE A 133 -10.88 -1.48 -1.80
CA ILE A 133 -9.81 -1.47 -2.81
C ILE A 133 -8.48 -1.91 -2.16
N ALA A 134 -8.17 -1.40 -0.97
CA ALA A 134 -6.96 -1.76 -0.23
C ALA A 134 -6.87 -3.28 0.00
N SER A 135 -7.96 -3.92 0.45
CA SER A 135 -7.99 -5.37 0.65
C SER A 135 -7.83 -6.14 -0.66
N LYS A 136 -8.40 -5.65 -1.77
CA LYS A 136 -8.22 -6.27 -3.08
C LYS A 136 -6.76 -6.20 -3.54
N LYS A 137 -6.15 -5.01 -3.48
CA LYS A 137 -4.74 -4.79 -3.86
C LYS A 137 -3.78 -5.55 -2.95
N ALA A 138 -4.06 -5.63 -1.65
CA ALA A 138 -3.27 -6.42 -0.70
C ALA A 138 -3.30 -7.91 -1.06
N LYS A 139 -4.48 -8.45 -1.41
CA LYS A 139 -4.62 -9.84 -1.86
C LYS A 139 -3.88 -10.11 -3.18
N GLU A 140 -4.02 -9.21 -4.16
CA GLU A 140 -3.31 -9.31 -5.44
C GLU A 140 -1.79 -9.30 -5.24
N ARG A 141 -1.28 -8.42 -4.37
CA ARG A 141 0.14 -8.36 -3.99
C ARG A 141 0.58 -9.66 -3.32
N GLN A 142 -0.20 -10.19 -2.39
CA GLN A 142 0.11 -11.45 -1.71
C GLN A 142 0.21 -12.61 -2.71
N THR A 143 -0.75 -12.74 -3.62
CA THR A 143 -0.71 -13.75 -4.68
C THR A 143 0.48 -13.58 -5.62
N ALA A 144 0.86 -12.33 -5.94
CA ALA A 144 2.04 -12.06 -6.76
C ALA A 144 3.35 -12.44 -6.04
N ILE A 145 3.45 -12.18 -4.73
CA ILE A 145 4.59 -12.60 -3.90
C ILE A 145 4.67 -14.13 -3.86
N GLU A 146 3.55 -14.82 -3.61
CA GLU A 146 3.48 -16.28 -3.59
C GLU A 146 3.91 -16.90 -4.93
N ALA A 147 3.42 -16.36 -6.04
CA ALA A 147 3.80 -16.79 -7.39
C ALA A 147 5.27 -16.50 -7.73
N SER A 148 5.87 -15.50 -7.10
CA SER A 148 7.27 -15.10 -7.27
C SER A 148 8.23 -15.80 -6.30
N SER A 149 7.81 -16.88 -5.62
CA SER A 149 8.67 -17.69 -4.75
C SER A 149 9.85 -18.26 -5.53
N GLN A 150 10.93 -17.48 -5.58
CA GLN A 150 12.20 -17.79 -6.24
C GLN A 150 13.16 -18.41 -5.23
N GLU A 151 13.99 -19.34 -5.69
CA GLU A 151 15.12 -19.85 -4.92
C GLU A 151 15.97 -18.69 -4.37
N GLY A 152 16.31 -18.73 -3.08
CA GLY A 152 17.23 -17.78 -2.47
C GLY A 152 16.60 -16.49 -1.94
N MET A 153 15.50 -16.63 -1.19
CA MET A 153 14.84 -15.51 -0.51
C MET A 153 15.78 -14.85 0.50
N VAL A 154 15.79 -13.52 0.49
CA VAL A 154 16.45 -12.68 1.50
C VAL A 154 15.36 -11.91 2.20
N LEU A 155 15.13 -12.25 3.47
CA LEU A 155 14.11 -11.61 4.28
C LEU A 155 14.72 -10.47 5.08
N SER A 156 13.92 -9.47 5.42
CA SER A 156 14.27 -8.42 6.37
C SER A 156 13.15 -8.26 7.40
N LEU A 157 13.55 -8.19 8.67
CA LEU A 157 12.67 -7.91 9.81
C LEU A 157 13.10 -6.60 10.45
N ASP A 158 12.18 -5.65 10.55
CA ASP A 158 12.42 -4.35 11.17
C ASP A 158 11.20 -3.88 11.98
N GLU A 159 11.40 -2.85 12.81
CA GLU A 159 10.37 -2.21 13.63
C GLU A 159 9.98 -0.84 13.04
N ILE A 160 8.68 -0.61 12.85
CA ILE A 160 8.16 0.73 12.52
C ILE A 160 7.36 1.29 13.69
N ALA A 161 7.64 2.55 14.05
CA ALA A 161 6.85 3.27 15.04
C ALA A 161 5.57 3.81 14.38
N VAL A 162 4.42 3.21 14.72
CA VAL A 162 3.12 3.53 14.07
C VAL A 162 2.40 4.69 14.77
N LYS A 163 2.66 4.90 16.07
CA LYS A 163 2.11 6.03 16.85
C LYS A 163 3.16 6.65 17.76
N LYS A 164 2.94 7.93 18.12
CA LYS A 164 3.69 8.58 19.19
C LYS A 164 3.55 7.77 20.49
N GLY A 165 4.66 7.55 21.19
CA GLY A 165 4.68 6.79 22.44
C GLY A 165 5.20 5.35 22.33
N HIS A 166 6.06 5.05 21.36
CA HIS A 166 6.78 3.77 21.26
C HIS A 166 5.90 2.52 21.03
N GLN A 167 4.83 2.67 20.24
CA GLN A 167 4.13 1.51 19.68
C GLN A 167 4.81 1.10 18.38
N TYR A 168 5.53 -0.01 18.46
CA TYR A 168 6.28 -0.60 17.36
C TYR A 168 5.49 -1.75 16.75
N GLU A 169 5.47 -1.81 15.41
CA GLU A 169 4.98 -2.95 14.66
C GLU A 169 6.14 -3.61 13.94
N THR A 170 6.16 -4.94 13.94
CA THR A 170 7.16 -5.73 13.21
C THR A 170 6.77 -5.77 11.74
N VAL A 171 7.69 -5.41 10.85
CA VAL A 171 7.53 -5.45 9.40
C VAL A 171 8.41 -6.55 8.84
N LEU A 172 7.81 -7.44 8.03
CA LEU A 172 8.52 -8.44 7.25
C LEU A 172 8.59 -7.97 5.79
N MET A 173 9.78 -7.98 5.23
CA MET A 173 10.03 -7.56 3.86
C MET A 173 10.84 -8.62 3.10
N ASP A 174 10.58 -8.72 1.79
CA ASP A 174 11.53 -9.30 0.85
C ASP A 174 12.57 -8.22 0.51
N ALA A 175 13.80 -8.44 0.95
CA ALA A 175 14.89 -7.48 0.78
C ALA A 175 15.41 -7.41 -0.67
N ARG A 176 15.20 -8.45 -1.50
CA ARG A 176 15.55 -8.40 -2.92
C ARG A 176 14.49 -7.68 -3.73
N ALA A 177 13.22 -8.02 -3.50
CA ALA A 177 12.10 -7.41 -4.22
C ALA A 177 11.76 -6.00 -3.73
N GLY A 178 12.23 -5.61 -2.54
CA GLY A 178 11.92 -4.32 -1.93
C GLY A 178 10.45 -4.20 -1.52
N SER A 179 9.81 -5.33 -1.19
CA SER A 179 8.38 -5.40 -0.94
C SER A 179 8.05 -5.85 0.48
N VAL A 180 7.12 -5.15 1.12
CA VAL A 180 6.51 -5.58 2.39
C VAL A 180 5.67 -6.83 2.14
N MET A 181 5.96 -7.88 2.90
CA MET A 181 5.25 -9.16 2.88
C MET A 181 4.19 -9.21 3.98
N GLY A 182 4.42 -8.56 5.11
CA GLY A 182 3.43 -8.48 6.18
C GLY A 182 3.86 -7.58 7.32
N MET A 183 2.90 -7.29 8.20
CA MET A 183 3.11 -6.54 9.43
C MET A 183 2.37 -7.20 10.58
N HIS A 184 2.93 -7.14 11.78
CA HIS A 184 2.30 -7.67 13.00
C HIS A 184 2.40 -6.64 14.14
N ALA A 185 1.35 -6.58 14.95
CA ALA A 185 1.33 -5.76 16.15
C ALA A 185 2.40 -6.25 17.15
N ASP A 186 3.06 -5.31 17.80
CA ASP A 186 4.15 -5.56 18.73
C ASP A 186 5.40 -6.17 18.09
N ARG A 187 6.43 -6.29 18.94
CA ARG A 187 7.76 -6.76 18.57
C ARG A 187 8.09 -8.14 19.12
N GLN A 188 7.26 -8.73 19.98
CA GLN A 188 7.63 -9.96 20.71
C GLN A 188 8.05 -11.13 19.80
N CYS A 189 8.83 -12.07 20.35
CA CYS A 189 9.27 -13.27 19.63
C CYS A 189 8.11 -14.01 18.94
N ASP A 190 6.98 -14.14 19.63
CA ASP A 190 5.77 -14.79 19.09
C ASP A 190 5.18 -14.03 17.91
N SER A 191 5.19 -12.69 17.95
CA SER A 191 4.76 -11.83 16.84
C SER A 191 5.63 -12.08 15.60
N ALA A 192 6.94 -12.18 15.76
CA ALA A 192 7.86 -12.49 14.67
C ALA A 192 7.65 -13.91 14.13
N ILE A 193 7.46 -14.90 15.01
CA ILE A 193 7.18 -16.29 14.60
C ILE A 193 5.88 -16.38 13.82
N ASN A 194 4.82 -15.72 14.29
CA ASN A 194 3.52 -15.70 13.62
C ASN A 194 3.64 -15.05 12.24
N LEU A 195 4.28 -13.88 12.17
CA LEU A 195 4.46 -13.15 10.93
C LEU A 195 5.25 -13.96 9.91
N LEU A 196 6.36 -14.56 10.31
CA LEU A 196 7.18 -15.41 9.45
C LEU A 196 6.43 -16.68 9.01
N SER A 197 5.70 -17.34 9.91
CA SER A 197 5.00 -18.59 9.61
C SER A 197 3.78 -18.40 8.71
N GLN A 198 3.10 -17.25 8.80
CA GLN A 198 1.93 -16.95 7.96
C GLN A 198 2.32 -16.55 6.54
N ASN A 199 3.47 -15.89 6.38
CA ASN A 199 3.86 -15.28 5.10
C ASN A 199 4.91 -16.09 4.34
N ILE A 200 5.58 -17.05 4.99
CA ILE A 200 6.63 -17.89 4.39
C ILE A 200 6.17 -19.35 4.38
N LEU A 201 5.73 -19.82 3.22
CA LEU A 201 5.26 -21.19 3.03
C LEU A 201 6.43 -22.18 2.84
N SER A 202 7.47 -21.78 2.12
CA SER A 202 8.64 -22.61 1.80
C SER A 202 9.86 -22.18 2.60
N LYS A 203 9.99 -22.71 3.81
CA LYS A 203 11.06 -22.30 4.75
C LYS A 203 12.45 -22.65 4.23
N GLU A 204 12.58 -23.68 3.41
CA GLU A 204 13.86 -24.14 2.85
C GLU A 204 14.45 -23.12 1.84
N MET A 205 13.60 -22.24 1.29
CA MET A 205 14.00 -21.24 0.29
C MET A 205 14.67 -20.01 0.93
N VAL A 206 14.58 -19.86 2.26
CA VAL A 206 15.14 -18.73 3.00
C VAL A 206 16.63 -18.95 3.24
N GLN A 207 17.46 -18.20 2.51
CA GLN A 207 18.92 -18.27 2.63
C GLN A 207 19.47 -17.26 3.63
N THR A 208 18.85 -16.08 3.71
CA THR A 208 19.37 -14.98 4.52
C THR A 208 18.23 -14.22 5.17
N VAL A 209 18.41 -13.84 6.43
CA VAL A 209 17.50 -12.95 7.15
C VAL A 209 18.30 -11.78 7.73
N ILE A 210 17.89 -10.57 7.34
CA ILE A 210 18.45 -9.30 7.80
C ILE A 210 17.61 -8.80 8.98
N LEU A 211 18.23 -8.50 10.11
CA LEU A 211 17.52 -8.07 11.32
C LEU A 211 18.41 -7.19 12.22
N ASP A 212 17.81 -6.46 13.16
CA ASP A 212 18.54 -5.78 14.25
C ASP A 212 19.09 -6.82 15.25
N MET A 213 20.06 -6.41 16.06
CA MET A 213 20.69 -7.16 17.16
C MET A 213 19.74 -7.50 18.33
N TRP A 214 18.43 -7.44 18.13
CA TRP A 214 17.45 -7.69 19.17
C TRP A 214 17.16 -9.19 19.33
N GLU A 215 17.46 -9.70 20.53
CA GLU A 215 17.48 -11.13 20.84
C GLU A 215 16.20 -11.91 20.45
N PRO A 216 14.97 -11.40 20.63
CA PRO A 216 13.75 -12.09 20.23
C PRO A 216 13.68 -12.43 18.73
N TYR A 217 14.14 -11.54 17.85
CA TYR A 217 14.18 -11.83 16.42
C TYR A 217 15.20 -12.89 16.07
N HIS A 218 16.38 -12.85 16.70
CA HIS A 218 17.38 -13.89 16.56
C HIS A 218 16.82 -15.26 16.94
N LYS A 219 16.11 -15.37 18.07
CA LYS A 219 15.48 -16.62 18.52
C LYS A 219 14.39 -17.10 17.55
N ALA A 220 13.51 -16.20 17.12
CA ALA A 220 12.44 -16.53 16.17
C ALA A 220 13.00 -17.07 14.84
N VAL A 221 14.00 -16.40 14.28
CA VAL A 221 14.63 -16.80 13.02
C VAL A 221 15.38 -18.11 13.17
N ARG A 222 16.13 -18.32 14.25
CA ARG A 222 16.82 -19.60 14.48
C ARG A 222 15.86 -20.77 14.67
N ALA A 223 14.71 -20.53 15.28
CA ALA A 223 13.68 -21.56 15.46
C ALA A 223 13.00 -21.95 14.13
N LEU A 224 12.79 -20.99 13.22
CA LEU A 224 12.08 -21.21 11.96
C LEU A 224 12.98 -21.55 10.77
N PHE A 225 14.18 -20.98 10.71
CA PHE A 225 15.12 -21.07 9.60
C PHE A 225 16.53 -21.40 10.12
N PRO A 226 16.75 -22.62 10.65
CA PRO A 226 18.03 -23.00 11.26
C PRO A 226 19.21 -22.91 10.28
N SER A 227 18.95 -23.15 8.99
CA SER A 227 19.95 -23.11 7.91
C SER A 227 20.20 -21.71 7.34
N ALA A 228 19.38 -20.71 7.69
CA ALA A 228 19.52 -19.36 7.14
C ALA A 228 20.68 -18.61 7.81
N SER A 229 21.39 -17.82 7.00
CA SER A 229 22.39 -16.87 7.50
C SER A 229 21.69 -15.66 8.09
N ILE A 230 22.02 -15.31 9.34
CA ILE A 230 21.52 -14.09 9.97
C ILE A 230 22.53 -12.98 9.73
N VAL A 231 22.08 -11.89 9.11
CA VAL A 231 22.88 -10.69 8.84
C VAL A 231 22.35 -9.56 9.70
N ILE A 232 23.22 -8.90 10.46
CA ILE A 232 22.85 -7.72 11.21
C ILE A 232 22.74 -6.52 10.26
N ASP A 233 21.66 -5.76 10.36
CA ASP A 233 21.53 -4.51 9.61
C ASP A 233 22.65 -3.52 9.99
N LYS A 234 23.39 -3.08 8.96
CA LYS A 234 24.48 -2.10 9.09
C LYS A 234 24.03 -0.80 9.76
N TYR A 235 22.78 -0.37 9.57
CA TYR A 235 22.26 0.86 10.16
C TYR A 235 22.35 0.81 11.68
N HIS A 236 21.89 -0.28 12.30
CA HIS A 236 21.92 -0.44 13.75
C HIS A 236 23.34 -0.56 14.30
N VAL A 237 24.24 -1.23 13.57
CA VAL A 237 25.67 -1.29 13.94
C VAL A 237 26.28 0.11 13.94
N VAL A 238 26.14 0.85 12.83
CA VAL A 238 26.67 2.22 12.71
C VAL A 238 26.03 3.14 13.74
N GLN A 239 24.74 3.00 14.02
CA GLN A 239 24.03 3.76 15.03
C GLN A 239 24.60 3.52 16.43
N LYS A 240 24.84 2.27 16.83
CA LYS A 240 25.43 1.95 18.15
C LYS A 240 26.85 2.47 18.28
N VAL A 241 27.70 2.29 17.26
CA VAL A 241 29.07 2.84 17.26
C VAL A 241 29.05 4.36 17.36
N THR A 242 28.18 5.02 16.58
CA THR A 242 27.99 6.48 16.62
C THR A 242 27.54 6.97 18.00
N GLN A 243 26.62 6.23 18.65
CA GLN A 243 26.15 6.56 19.99
C GLN A 243 27.25 6.39 21.04
N ALA A 244 28.03 5.31 20.97
CA ALA A 244 29.16 5.07 21.86
C ALA A 244 30.22 6.18 21.73
N LEU A 245 30.57 6.56 20.49
CA LEU A 245 31.51 7.63 20.22
C LEU A 245 30.98 8.99 20.70
N ASP A 246 29.70 9.31 20.47
CA ASP A 246 29.10 10.54 20.99
C ASP A 246 29.03 10.56 22.52
N GLN A 247 28.86 9.39 23.15
CA GLN A 247 28.86 9.26 24.61
C GLN A 247 30.25 9.48 25.19
N ALA A 248 31.28 8.82 24.67
CA ALA A 248 32.67 9.06 25.07
C ALA A 248 33.06 10.53 24.85
N ARG A 249 32.69 11.12 23.71
CA ARG A 249 32.91 12.55 23.43
C ARG A 249 32.27 13.47 24.48
N LYS A 250 31.11 13.10 25.06
CA LYS A 250 30.43 13.92 26.08
C LYS A 250 31.19 13.99 27.40
N GLU A 251 32.08 13.06 27.68
CA GLU A 251 32.95 13.10 28.87
C GLU A 251 33.97 14.24 28.78
N PHE A 252 34.26 14.72 27.57
CA PHE A 252 35.21 15.80 27.31
C PHE A 252 34.47 17.09 26.89
N SER A 253 34.25 17.99 27.86
CA SER A 253 33.59 19.29 27.65
C SER A 253 34.13 20.12 26.45
N PRO A 254 35.48 20.19 26.22
CA PRO A 254 36.04 20.92 25.07
C PRO A 254 35.58 20.38 23.70
N LEU A 255 35.21 19.10 23.61
CA LEU A 255 34.83 18.43 22.36
C LEU A 255 33.37 18.62 21.97
N LYS A 256 32.62 19.51 22.63
CA LYS A 256 31.21 19.80 22.28
C LYS A 256 31.02 20.20 20.81
N LYS A 257 31.96 20.95 20.23
CA LYS A 257 31.91 21.40 18.83
C LYS A 257 32.53 20.39 17.84
N ALA A 258 33.13 19.30 18.31
CA ALA A 258 33.82 18.31 17.48
C ALA A 258 32.92 17.14 17.02
N ARG A 259 31.65 17.09 17.44
CA ARG A 259 30.72 15.98 17.14
C ARG A 259 30.68 15.60 15.66
N TYR A 260 30.41 16.57 14.78
CA TYR A 260 30.31 16.28 13.34
C TYR A 260 31.65 15.93 12.71
N LEU A 261 32.75 16.36 13.31
CA LEU A 261 34.09 16.00 12.83
C LEU A 261 34.38 14.53 13.12
N LEU A 262 34.10 14.09 14.35
CA LEU A 262 34.28 12.71 14.81
C LEU A 262 33.35 11.71 14.12
N LEU A 263 32.14 12.12 13.74
CA LEU A 263 31.13 11.24 13.11
C LEU A 263 31.21 11.20 11.58
N LYS A 264 32.08 12.00 10.96
CA LYS A 264 32.17 12.08 9.51
C LYS A 264 33.18 11.05 9.02
N GLY A 265 32.79 10.26 8.02
CA GLY A 265 33.69 9.29 7.38
C GLY A 265 34.98 9.94 6.91
N CYS A 266 36.11 9.29 7.18
CA CYS A 266 37.45 9.80 6.88
C CYS A 266 37.62 10.19 5.42
N GLU A 267 36.96 9.47 4.51
CA GLU A 267 36.95 9.71 3.07
C GLU A 267 36.26 11.03 2.67
N LYS A 268 35.45 11.62 3.56
CA LYS A 268 34.73 12.88 3.32
C LYS A 268 35.38 14.08 4.01
N LEU A 269 36.44 13.87 4.80
CA LEU A 269 37.13 14.93 5.52
C LEU A 269 38.00 15.76 4.57
N ARG A 270 37.96 17.09 4.73
CA ARG A 270 38.93 18.00 4.10
C ARG A 270 40.28 17.92 4.82
N LYS A 271 41.35 18.40 4.20
CA LYS A 271 42.71 18.36 4.79
C LYS A 271 42.79 19.05 6.16
N ASP A 272 42.18 20.23 6.30
CA ASP A 272 42.09 20.98 7.57
C ASP A 272 41.31 20.20 8.64
N GLN A 273 40.23 19.53 8.23
CA GLN A 273 39.42 18.72 9.12
C GLN A 273 40.18 17.48 9.59
N ARG A 274 40.98 16.87 8.71
CA ARG A 274 41.78 15.68 9.05
C ARG A 274 42.86 16.00 10.06
N LEU A 275 43.64 17.06 9.84
CA LEU A 275 44.65 17.53 10.81
C LEU A 275 44.02 17.79 12.18
N ARG A 276 42.89 18.50 12.20
CA ARG A 276 42.17 18.76 13.46
C ARG A 276 41.62 17.50 14.11
N LEU A 277 41.22 16.50 13.33
CA LEU A 277 40.77 15.22 13.87
C LEU A 277 41.95 14.46 14.47
N ASP A 278 43.09 14.44 13.78
CA ASP A 278 44.32 13.81 14.26
C ASP A 278 44.78 14.46 15.58
N ASP A 279 44.79 15.80 15.67
CA ASP A 279 45.09 16.55 16.91
C ASP A 279 44.16 16.13 18.07
N ILE A 280 42.87 15.97 17.80
CA ILE A 280 41.87 15.55 18.81
C ILE A 280 42.11 14.10 19.23
N LEU A 281 42.45 13.20 18.31
CA LEU A 281 42.70 11.80 18.63
C LEU A 281 44.01 11.62 19.40
N GLU A 282 45.02 12.47 19.16
CA GLU A 282 46.26 12.53 19.95
C GLU A 282 46.01 13.07 21.36
N GLU A 283 45.24 14.16 21.50
CA GLU A 283 44.93 14.78 22.79
C GLU A 283 43.98 13.90 23.64
N TYR A 284 43.09 13.14 23.00
CA TYR A 284 42.10 12.28 23.64
C TYR A 284 42.17 10.82 23.14
N PRO A 285 43.18 10.03 23.58
CA PRO A 285 43.39 8.66 23.10
C PRO A 285 42.21 7.71 23.32
N ALA A 286 41.35 7.99 24.30
CA ALA A 286 40.12 7.22 24.57
C ALA A 286 39.12 7.25 23.40
N LEU A 287 39.26 8.17 22.45
CA LEU A 287 38.45 8.29 21.23
C LEU A 287 39.11 7.63 20.01
N SER A 288 40.36 7.19 20.12
CA SER A 288 41.07 6.45 19.08
C SER A 288 40.68 4.99 19.17
N ILE A 289 39.87 4.51 18.21
CA ILE A 289 39.44 3.12 18.08
C ILE A 289 40.17 2.49 16.89
#